data_AF-A0A817Y0U1-F1
#
_entry.id   AF-A0A817Y0U1-F1
#
_cell.length_a   1.000
_cell.length_b   1.000
_cell.length_c   1.000
_cell.angle_alpha   90.00
_cell.angle_beta   90.00
_cell.angle_gamma   90.00
#
_symmetry.space_group_name_H-M   'P 1'
#
loop_
_entity.id
_entity.type
_entity.pdbx_description
1 polymer ?
#
loop_
_entity_poly.entity_id
_entity_poly.type
_entity_poly.pdbx_seq_one_letter_code
_entity_poly.pdbx_strand_id
1 'polypeptide(L)'
;MLIQGVLDFTLFIKNFIEFPMFEVKHKNMVDSLKKSCTYHPKDHKDCPIFTIDYIMSEAEKNITERNLMLRYGGVVRIKLDWDCNLDRNIKLCKPEYSFARLDVPFYEKPFSKGFNFRHATAWKHNEDHFRALTKAFGLRFIISVSGKAGKFDIITSTLNIGSLVGLFGLATFVCDILLLHLSKKSDTYRNYVFEIVHLRTRFNSAIRDARIHFQSRDEIYPNSVSNDKTALSNGAIGHLVKSPGTTVSIRPLILIHPDK
;
A
#
# COMPACT_ATOMS: atom_id res chain seq x y z
N MET A 1 16.54 39.01 -18.07
CA MET A 1 17.33 38.04 -18.84
C MET A 1 16.58 36.71 -18.80
N LEU A 2 16.08 36.22 -19.94
CA LEU A 2 15.52 34.87 -20.05
C LEU A 2 16.67 33.95 -20.47
N ILE A 3 16.82 32.80 -19.82
CA ILE A 3 17.84 31.82 -20.20
C ILE A 3 17.32 31.10 -21.45
N GLN A 4 18.04 31.24 -22.57
CA GLN A 4 17.75 30.50 -23.80
C GLN A 4 18.29 29.07 -23.68
N GLY A 5 17.65 28.09 -24.32
CA GLY A 5 18.11 26.70 -24.34
C GLY A 5 17.84 25.88 -23.07
N VAL A 6 17.00 26.37 -22.14
CA VAL A 6 16.66 25.65 -20.89
C VAL A 6 16.02 24.28 -21.16
N LEU A 7 15.32 24.15 -22.28
CA LEU A 7 14.66 22.89 -22.67
C LEU A 7 15.67 21.78 -23.01
N ASP A 8 16.87 22.16 -23.46
CA ASP A 8 17.96 21.25 -23.81
C ASP A 8 18.77 20.82 -22.58
N PHE A 9 18.51 21.40 -21.41
CA PHE A 9 19.20 20.99 -20.18
C PHE A 9 18.81 19.59 -19.79
N THR A 10 19.74 18.89 -19.13
CA THR A 10 19.52 17.54 -18.63
C THR A 10 19.48 17.51 -17.11
N LEU A 11 18.55 16.70 -16.61
CA LEU A 11 18.35 16.40 -15.20
C LEU A 11 18.79 14.95 -14.95
N PHE A 12 19.85 14.78 -14.18
CA PHE A 12 20.30 13.47 -13.72
C PHE A 12 19.75 13.18 -12.32
N ILE A 13 18.94 12.12 -12.20
CA ILE A 13 18.30 11.72 -10.96
C ILE A 13 19.02 10.51 -10.37
N LYS A 14 19.71 10.72 -9.24
CA LYS A 14 20.36 9.64 -8.48
C LYS A 14 19.54 9.32 -7.24
N ASN A 15 18.95 8.14 -7.20
CA ASN A 15 18.08 7.71 -6.11
C ASN A 15 18.57 6.40 -5.49
N PHE A 16 18.66 6.40 -4.16
CA PHE A 16 18.91 5.22 -3.34
C PHE A 16 17.68 4.93 -2.49
N ILE A 17 17.30 3.66 -2.44
CA ILE A 17 16.21 3.16 -1.62
C ILE A 17 16.71 2.05 -0.69
N GLU A 18 16.07 1.97 0.46
CA GLU A 18 16.25 0.89 1.41
C GLU A 18 14.88 0.42 1.87
N PHE A 19 14.69 -0.89 1.89
CA PHE A 19 13.55 -1.55 2.52
C PHE A 19 14.03 -2.12 3.86
N PRO A 20 13.92 -1.38 4.98
CA PRO A 20 14.59 -1.75 6.23
C PRO A 20 14.09 -3.08 6.79
N MET A 21 12.78 -3.35 6.64
CA MET A 21 12.17 -4.60 7.08
C MET A 21 12.77 -5.85 6.42
N PHE A 22 13.30 -5.71 5.21
CA PHE A 22 13.90 -6.81 4.45
C PHE A 22 15.43 -6.70 4.34
N GLU A 23 16.02 -5.65 4.93
CA GLU A 23 17.46 -5.33 4.85
C GLU A 23 18.00 -5.21 3.41
N VAL A 24 17.14 -4.83 2.46
CA VAL A 24 17.51 -4.69 1.05
C VAL A 24 17.78 -3.24 0.71
N LYS A 25 18.98 -2.96 0.21
CA LYS A 25 19.38 -1.66 -0.36
C LYS A 25 19.44 -1.75 -1.88
N HIS A 26 18.90 -0.75 -2.56
CA HIS A 26 18.91 -0.69 -4.02
C HIS A 26 19.04 0.74 -4.55
N LYS A 27 19.33 0.88 -5.84
CA LYS A 27 19.54 2.16 -6.53
C LYS A 27 18.89 2.12 -7.90
N ASN A 28 18.47 3.27 -8.43
CA ASN A 28 17.84 3.36 -9.75
C ASN A 28 18.80 3.14 -10.94
N MET A 29 20.11 3.05 -10.69
CA MET A 29 21.13 2.92 -11.74
C MET A 29 21.51 1.46 -11.95
N VAL A 30 21.50 1.03 -13.21
CA VAL A 30 22.05 -0.26 -13.65
C VAL A 30 23.56 -0.11 -13.89
N ASP A 31 24.36 -1.07 -13.46
CA ASP A 31 25.83 -0.98 -13.54
C ASP A 31 26.37 -0.97 -15.00
N SER A 32 25.57 -1.39 -15.98
CA SER A 32 25.91 -1.44 -17.40
C SER A 32 25.51 -0.19 -18.20
N LEU A 33 25.03 0.87 -17.56
CA LEU A 33 24.58 2.07 -18.26
C LEU A 33 25.76 2.82 -18.90
N LYS A 34 25.63 3.17 -20.18
CA LYS A 34 26.53 4.14 -20.83
C LYS A 34 26.35 5.51 -20.18
N LYS A 35 27.45 6.26 -19.98
CA LYS A 35 27.43 7.61 -19.38
C LYS A 35 26.59 8.63 -20.17
N SER A 36 26.27 8.36 -21.44
CA SER A 36 25.55 9.25 -22.36
C SER A 36 24.21 8.67 -22.81
N CYS A 37 23.37 8.24 -21.88
CA CYS A 37 21.99 7.85 -22.22
C CYS A 37 21.03 9.02 -21.99
N THR A 38 19.90 9.00 -22.69
CA THR A 38 18.75 9.87 -22.43
C THR A 38 17.52 8.99 -22.25
N TYR A 39 16.69 9.30 -21.25
CA TYR A 39 15.47 8.56 -20.96
C TYR A 39 14.52 8.60 -22.15
N HIS A 40 13.99 7.44 -22.48
CA HIS A 40 12.89 7.31 -23.43
C HIS A 40 11.94 6.21 -22.95
N PRO A 41 10.62 6.41 -22.94
CA PRO A 41 9.67 5.46 -22.36
C PRO A 41 9.67 4.07 -23.03
N LYS A 42 10.15 3.96 -24.28
CA LYS A 42 10.23 2.71 -25.04
C LYS A 42 11.65 2.18 -25.18
N ASP A 43 12.59 3.03 -25.61
CA ASP A 43 13.93 2.58 -26.01
C ASP A 43 14.91 2.51 -24.83
N HIS A 44 14.80 3.45 -23.89
CA HIS A 44 15.79 3.64 -22.80
C HIS A 44 15.08 3.95 -21.47
N LYS A 45 14.16 3.08 -21.05
CA LYS A 45 13.37 3.25 -19.82
C LYS A 45 14.21 3.22 -18.54
N ASP A 46 15.38 2.59 -18.58
CA ASP A 46 16.27 2.47 -17.42
C ASP A 46 17.21 3.69 -17.25
N CYS A 47 17.17 4.67 -18.17
CA CYS A 47 18.08 5.80 -18.12
C CYS A 47 17.62 6.88 -17.13
N PRO A 48 18.44 7.29 -16.15
CA PRO A 48 18.07 8.29 -15.15
C PRO A 48 18.35 9.74 -15.57
N ILE A 49 18.65 9.99 -16.85
CA ILE A 49 18.97 11.30 -17.42
C ILE A 49 17.78 11.74 -18.27
N PHE A 50 17.16 12.87 -17.91
CA PHE A 50 15.96 13.39 -18.54
C PHE A 50 16.21 14.76 -19.12
N THR A 51 15.70 15.07 -20.31
CA THR A 51 15.69 16.46 -20.79
C THR A 51 14.59 17.24 -20.08
N ILE A 52 14.81 18.54 -19.86
CA ILE A 52 13.77 19.41 -19.29
C ILE A 52 12.56 19.46 -20.22
N ASP A 53 12.76 19.43 -21.55
CA ASP A 53 11.67 19.35 -22.52
C ASP A 53 10.75 18.14 -22.27
N TYR A 54 11.34 16.95 -22.13
CA TYR A 54 10.57 15.73 -21.89
C TYR A 54 9.77 15.80 -20.58
N ILE A 55 10.40 16.26 -19.50
CA ILE A 55 9.73 16.43 -18.20
C ILE A 55 8.54 17.39 -18.32
N MET A 56 8.73 18.51 -19.00
CA MET A 56 7.70 19.53 -19.16
C MET A 56 6.57 19.08 -20.08
N SER A 57 6.87 18.32 -21.14
CA SER A 57 5.85 17.76 -22.03
C SER A 57 4.99 16.70 -21.36
N GLU A 58 5.57 15.90 -20.47
CA GLU A 58 4.84 14.89 -19.69
C GLU A 58 4.04 15.53 -18.54
N ALA A 59 4.59 16.55 -17.89
CA ALA A 59 3.94 17.23 -16.78
C ALA A 59 2.76 18.11 -17.21
N GLU A 60 2.84 18.75 -18.39
CA GLU A 60 1.80 19.63 -18.94
C GLU A 60 1.67 19.45 -20.47
N LYS A 61 0.53 18.88 -20.86
CA LYS A 61 0.21 18.60 -22.27
C LYS A 61 -0.15 19.86 -23.04
N ASN A 62 -0.67 20.90 -22.36
CA ASN A 62 -1.02 22.16 -23.00
C ASN A 62 0.21 23.02 -23.26
N ILE A 63 0.50 23.29 -24.54
CA ILE A 63 1.65 24.06 -25.01
C ILE A 63 1.64 25.49 -24.44
N THR A 64 0.47 26.12 -24.35
CA THR A 64 0.33 27.49 -23.84
C THR A 64 0.71 27.56 -22.37
N GLU A 65 0.18 26.65 -21.55
CA GLU A 65 0.51 26.58 -20.13
C GLU A 65 1.99 26.28 -19.92
N ARG A 66 2.58 25.37 -20.70
CA ARG A 66 4.02 25.06 -20.65
C ARG A 66 4.88 26.29 -20.93
N ASN A 67 4.56 27.06 -21.95
CA ASN A 67 5.27 28.30 -22.27
C ASN A 67 5.15 29.34 -21.15
N LEU A 68 3.98 29.41 -20.49
CA LEU A 68 3.79 30.27 -19.33
C LEU A 68 4.60 29.80 -18.13
N MET A 69 4.73 28.48 -17.90
CA MET A 69 5.60 27.91 -16.85
C MET A 69 7.07 28.27 -17.09
N LEU A 70 7.55 28.25 -18.33
CA LEU A 70 8.92 28.66 -18.67
C LEU A 70 9.16 30.15 -18.43
N ARG A 71 8.13 30.99 -18.62
CA ARG A 71 8.24 32.45 -18.47
C ARG A 71 8.06 32.93 -17.03
N TYR A 72 7.10 32.38 -16.31
CA TYR A 72 6.70 32.82 -14.97
C TYR A 72 7.12 31.85 -13.86
N GLY A 73 7.73 30.72 -14.21
CA GLY A 73 8.05 29.63 -13.30
C GLY A 73 6.86 28.72 -13.03
N GLY A 74 7.12 27.53 -12.50
CA GLY A 74 6.12 26.52 -12.21
C GLY A 74 6.66 25.47 -11.26
N VAL A 75 5.79 24.60 -10.74
CA VAL A 75 6.19 23.54 -9.81
C VAL A 75 5.82 22.19 -10.42
N VAL A 76 6.83 21.35 -10.63
CA VAL A 76 6.67 20.03 -11.26
C VAL A 76 7.05 18.94 -10.26
N ARG A 77 6.18 17.97 -10.07
CA ARG A 77 6.46 16.74 -9.34
C ARG A 77 7.09 15.71 -10.27
N ILE A 78 8.19 15.13 -9.83
CA ILE A 78 8.79 13.94 -10.41
C ILE A 78 8.59 12.81 -9.41
N LYS A 79 7.71 11.86 -9.72
CA LYS A 79 7.44 10.71 -8.85
C LYS A 79 8.21 9.49 -9.35
N LEU A 80 8.98 8.87 -8.46
CA LEU A 80 9.63 7.58 -8.65
C LEU A 80 8.84 6.56 -7.83
N ASP A 81 8.16 5.62 -8.49
CA ASP A 81 7.39 4.58 -7.81
C ASP A 81 8.11 3.23 -7.91
N TRP A 82 8.34 2.60 -6.76
CA TRP A 82 9.05 1.33 -6.65
C TRP A 82 8.07 0.24 -6.21
N ASP A 83 7.59 -0.59 -7.14
CA ASP A 83 6.82 -1.79 -6.79
C ASP A 83 7.67 -3.03 -7.01
N CYS A 84 8.18 -3.60 -5.91
CA CYS A 84 9.24 -4.59 -5.96
C CYS A 84 8.82 -5.89 -5.31
N ASN A 85 8.84 -6.97 -6.10
CA ASN A 85 8.79 -8.32 -5.58
C ASN A 85 10.22 -8.80 -5.27
N LEU A 86 10.54 -8.88 -3.97
CA LEU A 86 11.84 -9.29 -3.45
C LEU A 86 12.07 -10.81 -3.49
N ASP A 87 11.08 -11.60 -3.89
CA ASP A 87 11.27 -13.04 -4.17
C ASP A 87 11.99 -13.27 -5.50
N ARG A 88 11.96 -12.27 -6.38
CA ARG A 88 12.68 -12.25 -7.65
C ARG A 88 14.04 -11.58 -7.50
N ASN A 89 14.82 -11.60 -8.57
CA ASN A 89 16.09 -10.88 -8.60
C ASN A 89 15.85 -9.37 -8.41
N ILE A 90 16.55 -8.76 -7.44
CA ILE A 90 16.48 -7.33 -7.13
C ILE A 90 16.77 -6.44 -8.36
N LYS A 91 17.52 -6.92 -9.36
CA LYS A 91 17.78 -6.18 -10.60
C LYS A 91 16.52 -5.93 -11.45
N LEU A 92 15.44 -6.68 -11.22
CA LEU A 92 14.14 -6.47 -11.88
C LEU A 92 13.29 -5.41 -11.18
N CYS A 93 13.60 -5.08 -9.91
CA CYS A 93 13.00 -3.98 -9.17
C CYS A 93 13.55 -2.68 -9.75
N LYS A 94 12.71 -1.94 -10.48
CA LYS A 94 13.07 -0.70 -11.15
C LYS A 94 12.00 0.36 -10.88
N PRO A 95 12.37 1.64 -10.81
CA PRO A 95 11.39 2.68 -10.57
C PRO A 95 10.59 2.99 -11.83
N GLU A 96 9.31 3.29 -11.65
CA GLU A 96 8.50 3.94 -12.66
C GLU A 96 8.51 5.45 -12.45
N TYR A 97 8.87 6.19 -13.51
CA TYR A 97 8.94 7.64 -13.50
C TYR A 97 7.62 8.24 -13.98
N SER A 98 7.08 9.18 -13.22
CA SER A 98 5.90 9.96 -13.63
C SER A 98 6.10 11.45 -13.32
N PHE A 99 5.54 12.29 -14.18
CA PHE A 99 5.71 13.74 -14.15
C PHE A 99 4.34 14.40 -14.06
N ALA A 100 4.19 15.40 -13.20
CA ALA A 100 2.93 16.12 -13.06
C ALA A 100 3.17 17.56 -12.60
N ARG A 101 2.42 18.50 -13.14
CA ARG A 101 2.34 19.85 -12.59
C ARG A 101 1.66 19.85 -11.21
N LEU A 102 2.17 20.65 -10.27
CA LEU A 102 1.62 20.80 -8.91
C LEU A 102 1.04 22.20 -8.62
N ASP A 103 1.51 23.23 -9.31
CA ASP A 103 1.00 24.58 -9.14
C ASP A 103 -0.33 24.80 -9.88
N VAL A 104 -1.07 25.83 -9.46
CA VAL A 104 -2.34 26.20 -10.06
C VAL A 104 -2.11 26.69 -11.50
N PRO A 105 -2.89 26.21 -12.49
CA PRO A 105 -2.79 26.68 -13.87
C PRO A 105 -2.98 28.19 -14.04
N PHE A 106 -2.40 28.74 -15.12
CA PHE A 106 -2.39 30.18 -15.35
C PHE A 106 -3.72 30.75 -15.86
N TYR A 107 -4.63 29.90 -16.32
CA TYR A 107 -5.99 30.32 -16.70
C TYR A 107 -6.85 30.70 -15.49
N GLU A 108 -6.50 30.22 -14.30
CA GLU A 108 -7.17 30.63 -13.06
C GLU A 108 -6.64 32.01 -12.64
N LYS A 109 -7.32 32.69 -11.69
CA LYS A 109 -6.86 33.97 -11.13
C LYS A 109 -6.12 33.75 -9.81
N PRO A 110 -4.81 33.42 -9.81
CA PRO A 110 -4.07 33.27 -8.58
C PRO A 110 -3.65 34.64 -8.02
N PHE A 111 -3.45 34.70 -6.70
CA PHE A 111 -2.80 35.82 -6.03
C PHE A 111 -1.34 36.04 -6.52
N SER A 112 -0.66 34.97 -6.90
CA SER A 112 0.70 34.99 -7.44
C SER A 112 0.81 34.05 -8.62
N LYS A 113 1.28 34.55 -9.76
CA LYS A 113 1.45 33.77 -10.99
C LYS A 113 2.79 33.02 -10.97
N GLY A 114 2.74 31.70 -11.13
CA GLY A 114 3.92 30.84 -11.25
C GLY A 114 4.76 30.75 -9.98
N PHE A 115 6.03 30.37 -10.14
CA PHE A 115 6.98 30.20 -9.04
C PHE A 115 8.15 31.19 -9.16
N ASN A 116 8.35 32.00 -8.11
CA ASN A 116 9.42 32.99 -8.04
C ASN A 116 9.97 33.13 -6.62
N PHE A 117 11.25 33.50 -6.52
CA PHE A 117 11.90 33.81 -5.25
C PHE A 117 12.85 35.00 -5.42
N ARG A 118 13.19 35.65 -4.29
CA ARG A 118 14.16 36.76 -4.25
C ARG A 118 15.35 36.35 -3.39
N HIS A 119 16.55 36.63 -3.89
CA HIS A 119 17.79 36.48 -3.14
C HIS A 119 18.62 37.75 -3.29
N ALA A 120 19.44 38.06 -2.30
CA ALA A 120 20.30 39.23 -2.31
C ALA A 120 21.75 38.81 -2.16
N THR A 121 22.61 39.28 -3.05
CA THR A 121 24.06 39.16 -2.93
C THR A 121 24.57 40.47 -2.35
N ALA A 122 25.17 40.41 -1.15
CA ALA A 122 25.73 41.56 -0.47
C ALA A 122 27.25 41.59 -0.65
N TRP A 123 27.83 42.77 -0.83
CA TRP A 123 29.27 42.98 -0.85
C TRP A 123 29.62 44.31 -0.17
N LYS A 124 30.87 44.45 0.25
CA LYS A 124 31.39 45.65 0.90
C LYS A 124 32.47 46.26 0.04
N HIS A 125 32.46 47.58 -0.12
CA HIS A 125 33.53 48.32 -0.80
C HIS A 125 33.85 49.58 -0.02
N ASN A 126 35.10 49.73 0.43
CA ASN A 126 35.62 50.91 1.13
C ASN A 126 34.69 51.47 2.23
N GLU A 127 34.31 50.61 3.19
CA GLU A 127 33.38 50.87 4.31
C GLU A 127 31.87 50.86 3.99
N ASP A 128 31.46 51.07 2.75
CA ASP A 128 30.06 51.03 2.34
C ASP A 128 29.55 49.61 2.06
N HIS A 129 28.32 49.35 2.51
CA HIS A 129 27.61 48.09 2.30
C HIS A 129 26.65 48.18 1.11
N PHE A 130 26.88 47.34 0.10
CA PHE A 130 26.03 47.25 -1.09
C PHE A 130 25.29 45.91 -1.15
N ARG A 131 24.12 45.92 -1.79
CA ARG A 131 23.35 44.70 -2.09
C ARG A 131 22.74 44.75 -3.48
N ALA A 132 22.83 43.65 -4.21
CA ALA A 132 22.05 43.40 -5.42
C ALA A 132 20.91 42.44 -5.09
N LEU A 133 19.66 42.91 -5.17
CA LEU A 133 18.47 42.09 -4.99
C LEU A 133 18.05 41.50 -6.34
N THR A 134 18.13 40.19 -6.48
CA THR A 134 17.72 39.47 -7.68
C THR A 134 16.38 38.77 -7.43
N LYS A 135 15.41 38.97 -8.34
CA LYS A 135 14.17 38.19 -8.39
C LYS A 135 14.29 37.15 -9.50
N ALA A 136 14.27 35.87 -9.14
CA ALA A 136 14.37 34.76 -10.06
C ALA A 136 13.00 34.10 -10.27
N PHE A 137 12.69 33.79 -11.53
CA PHE A 137 11.54 32.98 -11.93
C PHE A 137 12.09 31.68 -12.52
N GLY A 138 11.49 30.55 -12.19
CA GLY A 138 12.00 29.27 -12.66
C GLY A 138 11.14 28.09 -12.28
N LEU A 139 11.54 26.92 -12.78
CA LEU A 139 10.90 25.66 -12.47
C LEU A 139 11.43 25.10 -11.16
N ARG A 140 10.52 24.64 -10.29
CA ARG A 140 10.86 23.88 -9.08
C ARG A 140 10.47 22.42 -9.27
N PHE A 141 11.46 21.54 -9.30
CA PHE A 141 11.23 20.10 -9.32
C PHE A 141 11.10 19.56 -7.88
N ILE A 142 9.99 18.89 -7.58
CA ILE A 142 9.75 18.19 -6.32
C ILE A 142 9.84 16.69 -6.60
N ILE A 143 10.90 16.05 -6.09
CA ILE A 143 11.08 14.61 -6.23
C ILE A 143 10.31 13.90 -5.12
N SER A 144 9.32 13.11 -5.49
CA SER A 144 8.56 12.23 -4.60
C SER A 144 8.97 10.79 -4.89
N VAL A 145 9.39 10.06 -3.86
CA VAL A 145 9.72 8.64 -4.02
C VAL A 145 8.75 7.85 -3.18
N SER A 146 8.09 6.89 -3.81
CA SER A 146 7.15 5.96 -3.21
C SER A 146 7.68 4.55 -3.45
N GLY A 147 7.46 3.65 -2.50
CA GLY A 147 7.85 2.27 -2.70
C GLY A 147 7.07 1.28 -1.86
N LYS A 148 6.79 0.15 -2.47
CA LYS A 148 6.21 -1.04 -1.87
C LYS A 148 7.13 -2.21 -2.20
N ALA A 149 7.46 -3.00 -1.19
CA ALA A 149 8.17 -4.25 -1.38
C ALA A 149 7.37 -5.39 -0.77
N GLY A 150 7.27 -6.50 -1.51
CA GLY A 150 6.73 -7.75 -1.03
C GLY A 150 7.83 -8.81 -1.03
N LYS A 151 7.88 -9.61 0.03
CA LYS A 151 8.68 -10.83 0.12
C LYS A 151 7.79 -11.93 0.66
N PHE A 152 7.97 -13.14 0.16
CA PHE A 152 7.26 -14.32 0.62
C PHE A 152 7.56 -14.56 2.10
N ASP A 153 6.48 -14.63 2.88
CA ASP A 153 6.50 -14.98 4.28
C ASP A 153 5.55 -16.15 4.52
N ILE A 154 6.10 -17.21 5.11
CA ILE A 154 5.36 -18.44 5.41
C ILE A 154 4.26 -18.20 6.43
N ILE A 155 4.51 -17.33 7.43
CA ILE A 155 3.56 -17.05 8.52
C ILE A 155 2.31 -16.39 7.93
N THR A 156 2.50 -15.32 7.15
CA THR A 156 1.41 -14.61 6.46
C THR A 156 0.66 -15.53 5.49
N SER A 157 1.38 -16.41 4.78
CA SER A 157 0.77 -17.35 3.84
C SER A 157 -0.13 -18.38 4.54
N THR A 158 0.35 -18.99 5.64
CA THR A 158 -0.44 -19.95 6.43
C THR A 158 -1.67 -19.30 7.06
N LEU A 159 -1.56 -18.06 7.54
CA LEU A 159 -2.70 -17.30 8.07
C LEU A 159 -3.78 -17.06 7.00
N ASN A 160 -3.37 -16.67 5.79
CA ASN A 160 -4.30 -16.48 4.67
C ASN A 160 -4.97 -17.79 4.24
N ILE A 161 -4.22 -18.89 4.22
CA ILE A 161 -4.78 -20.23 3.94
C ILE A 161 -5.78 -20.64 5.03
N GLY A 162 -5.44 -20.41 6.31
CA GLY A 162 -6.34 -20.68 7.43
C GLY A 162 -7.66 -19.90 7.32
N SER A 163 -7.57 -18.61 6.95
CA SER A 163 -8.75 -17.78 6.70
C SER A 163 -9.60 -18.30 5.53
N LEU A 164 -8.97 -18.78 4.46
CA LEU A 164 -9.66 -19.38 3.31
C LEU A 164 -10.39 -20.67 3.72
N VAL A 165 -9.75 -21.54 4.51
CA VAL A 165 -10.37 -22.76 5.05
C VAL A 165 -11.57 -22.42 5.94
N GLY A 166 -11.46 -21.39 6.78
CA GLY A 166 -12.57 -20.91 7.59
C GLY A 166 -13.77 -20.43 6.76
N LEU A 167 -13.51 -19.75 5.63
CA LEU A 167 -14.57 -19.28 4.73
C LEU A 167 -15.37 -20.44 4.10
N PHE A 168 -14.73 -21.58 3.80
CA PHE A 168 -15.43 -22.75 3.29
C PHE A 168 -16.46 -23.31 4.29
N GLY A 169 -16.20 -23.22 5.60
CA GLY A 169 -17.18 -23.61 6.62
C GLY A 169 -18.43 -22.73 6.64
N LEU A 170 -18.28 -21.43 6.35
CA LEU A 170 -19.45 -20.54 6.19
C LEU A 170 -20.23 -20.85 4.92
N ALA A 171 -19.54 -21.19 3.83
CA ALA A 171 -20.17 -21.56 2.57
C ALA A 171 -21.06 -22.79 2.73
N THR A 172 -20.57 -23.85 3.41
CA THR A 172 -21.38 -25.05 3.69
C THR A 172 -22.59 -24.73 4.56
N PHE A 173 -22.43 -23.89 5.58
CA PHE A 173 -23.54 -23.46 6.43
C PHE A 173 -24.64 -22.71 5.64
N VAL A 174 -24.25 -21.82 4.73
CA VAL A 174 -25.20 -21.14 3.85
C VAL A 174 -25.87 -22.11 2.88
N CYS A 175 -25.11 -23.05 2.29
CA CYS A 175 -25.66 -24.10 1.45
C CYS A 175 -26.70 -24.95 2.19
N ASP A 176 -26.46 -25.29 3.46
CA ASP A 176 -27.41 -26.02 4.30
C ASP A 176 -28.69 -25.23 4.54
N ILE A 177 -28.59 -23.94 4.86
CA ILE A 177 -29.77 -23.06 5.01
C ILE A 177 -30.59 -23.00 3.72
N LEU A 178 -29.94 -22.85 2.56
CA LEU A 178 -30.60 -22.79 1.26
C LEU A 178 -31.33 -24.12 0.95
N LEU A 179 -30.68 -25.27 1.19
CA LEU A 179 -31.27 -26.58 0.94
C LEU A 179 -32.42 -26.89 1.91
N LEU A 180 -32.34 -26.44 3.16
CA LEU A 180 -33.39 -26.65 4.16
C LEU A 180 -34.60 -25.75 3.99
N HIS A 181 -34.42 -24.49 3.57
CA HIS A 181 -35.52 -23.52 3.57
C HIS A 181 -36.03 -23.12 2.19
N LEU A 182 -35.22 -23.23 1.13
CA LEU A 182 -35.57 -22.70 -0.19
C LEU A 182 -35.70 -23.78 -1.29
N SER A 183 -35.27 -25.02 -1.01
CA SER A 183 -35.41 -26.12 -1.95
C SER A 183 -36.82 -26.71 -1.95
N LYS A 184 -37.36 -27.00 -3.14
CA LYS A 184 -38.64 -27.73 -3.31
C LYS A 184 -38.63 -29.15 -2.73
N LYS A 185 -37.45 -29.73 -2.49
CA LYS A 185 -37.26 -31.05 -1.86
C LYS A 185 -36.71 -30.95 -0.43
N SER A 186 -36.93 -29.82 0.25
CA SER A 186 -36.45 -29.58 1.62
C SER A 186 -36.84 -30.68 2.61
N ASP A 187 -38.07 -31.20 2.53
CA ASP A 187 -38.54 -32.27 3.42
C ASP A 187 -37.76 -33.58 3.23
N THR A 188 -37.36 -33.89 1.99
CA THR A 188 -36.52 -35.07 1.70
C THR A 188 -35.10 -34.89 2.24
N TYR A 189 -34.52 -33.69 2.09
CA TYR A 189 -33.21 -33.36 2.67
C TYR A 189 -33.26 -33.41 4.21
N ARG A 190 -34.32 -32.89 4.82
CA ARG A 190 -34.51 -32.88 6.27
C ARG A 190 -34.57 -34.27 6.86
N ASN A 191 -35.23 -35.22 6.19
CA ASN A 191 -35.33 -36.60 6.65
C ASN A 191 -34.03 -37.42 6.49
N TYR A 192 -33.15 -37.02 5.55
CA TYR A 192 -31.84 -37.65 5.39
C TYR A 192 -30.80 -37.10 6.39
N VAL A 193 -30.89 -35.81 6.71
CA VAL A 193 -29.92 -35.13 7.58
C VAL A 193 -30.30 -35.22 9.06
N PHE A 194 -31.59 -35.13 9.40
CA PHE A 194 -32.05 -35.15 10.79
C PHE A 194 -32.78 -36.46 11.12
N GLU A 195 -32.27 -37.20 12.10
CA GLU A 195 -32.98 -38.31 12.71
C GLU A 195 -33.73 -37.83 13.97
N ILE A 196 -35.06 -37.96 13.97
CA ILE A 196 -35.89 -37.53 15.11
C ILE A 196 -35.85 -38.63 16.18
N VAL A 197 -35.04 -38.41 17.21
CA VAL A 197 -34.98 -39.31 18.37
C VAL A 197 -35.97 -38.87 19.44
N HIS A 198 -37.04 -39.65 19.66
CA HIS A 198 -37.96 -39.43 20.78
C HIS A 198 -37.31 -39.89 22.10
N LEU A 199 -36.75 -38.94 22.85
CA LEU A 199 -36.20 -39.16 24.19
C LEU A 199 -37.21 -39.76 25.19
N ARG A 200 -38.53 -39.64 24.94
CA ARG A 200 -39.60 -40.11 25.83
C ARG A 200 -39.64 -41.64 25.99
N THR A 201 -39.24 -42.41 24.99
CA THR A 201 -39.20 -43.88 25.08
C THR A 201 -37.90 -44.39 25.68
N ARG A 202 -36.75 -43.76 25.40
CA ARG A 202 -35.47 -44.14 26.02
C ARG A 202 -35.34 -43.76 27.49
N PHE A 203 -35.88 -42.60 27.91
CA PHE A 203 -35.89 -42.26 29.33
C PHE A 203 -36.80 -43.20 30.12
N ASN A 204 -37.94 -43.62 29.56
CA ASN A 204 -38.84 -44.58 30.21
C ASN A 204 -38.25 -46.00 30.27
N SER A 205 -37.49 -46.44 29.26
CA SER A 205 -36.78 -47.73 29.33
C SER A 205 -35.55 -47.67 30.24
N ALA A 206 -34.78 -46.58 30.22
CA ALA A 206 -33.63 -46.38 31.11
C ALA A 206 -34.05 -46.21 32.59
N ILE A 207 -35.17 -45.51 32.87
CA ILE A 207 -35.75 -45.44 34.21
C ILE A 207 -36.30 -46.81 34.63
N ARG A 208 -36.87 -47.60 33.72
CA ARG A 208 -37.37 -48.95 34.03
C ARG A 208 -36.22 -49.91 34.34
N ASP A 209 -35.12 -49.86 33.61
CA ASP A 209 -33.89 -50.63 33.89
C ASP A 209 -33.19 -50.16 35.19
N ALA A 210 -33.13 -48.85 35.43
CA ALA A 210 -32.61 -48.31 36.69
C ALA A 210 -33.48 -48.70 37.90
N ARG A 211 -34.81 -48.78 37.72
CA ARG A 211 -35.76 -49.20 38.76
C ARG A 211 -35.64 -50.70 39.09
N ILE A 212 -35.35 -51.54 38.10
CA ILE A 212 -35.06 -52.97 38.31
C ILE A 212 -33.72 -53.15 39.04
N HIS A 213 -32.71 -52.32 38.74
CA HIS A 213 -31.44 -52.32 39.48
C HIS A 213 -31.52 -51.73 40.90
N PHE A 214 -32.45 -50.80 41.16
CA PHE A 214 -32.62 -50.22 42.50
C PHE A 214 -33.46 -51.11 43.43
N GLN A 215 -34.45 -51.84 42.90
CA GLN A 215 -35.30 -52.74 43.68
C GLN A 215 -34.55 -54.00 44.20
N SER A 216 -33.31 -54.23 43.75
CA SER A 216 -32.40 -55.25 44.30
C SER A 216 -31.40 -54.70 45.33
N ARG A 217 -31.41 -53.39 45.63
CA ARG A 217 -30.49 -52.74 46.59
C ARG A 217 -31.15 -52.16 47.84
N ASP A 218 -32.47 -52.21 47.97
CA ASP A 218 -33.19 -51.65 49.14
C ASP A 218 -33.25 -52.59 50.36
N GLU A 219 -32.17 -53.34 50.65
CA GLU A 219 -32.00 -54.02 51.95
C GLU A 219 -30.97 -53.36 52.88
N ILE A 220 -30.32 -52.25 52.52
CA ILE A 220 -29.30 -51.62 53.40
C ILE A 220 -29.34 -50.08 53.35
N TYR A 221 -30.11 -49.47 54.28
CA TYR A 221 -30.06 -48.15 54.97
C TYR A 221 -29.54 -46.83 54.29
N PRO A 222 -30.01 -45.62 54.71
CA PRO A 222 -30.25 -44.47 53.82
C PRO A 222 -29.37 -43.20 54.04
N ASN A 223 -29.64 -42.21 53.17
CA ASN A 223 -29.46 -40.74 53.28
C ASN A 223 -28.09 -40.11 52.96
N SER A 224 -28.04 -39.26 51.92
CA SER A 224 -27.83 -37.80 52.07
C SER A 224 -27.81 -37.07 50.73
N VAL A 225 -28.48 -35.91 50.69
CA VAL A 225 -28.60 -34.93 49.61
C VAL A 225 -27.37 -34.01 49.56
N SER A 226 -26.92 -33.58 48.37
CA SER A 226 -26.40 -32.21 48.17
C SER A 226 -26.29 -31.84 46.68
N ASN A 227 -26.77 -30.63 46.38
CA ASN A 227 -26.64 -29.92 45.10
C ASN A 227 -25.29 -29.19 45.05
N ASP A 228 -24.71 -28.99 43.86
CA ASP A 228 -24.13 -27.68 43.55
C ASP A 228 -24.03 -27.36 42.06
N LYS A 229 -24.27 -26.09 41.74
CA LYS A 229 -24.11 -25.45 40.43
C LYS A 229 -22.83 -24.63 40.46
N THR A 230 -22.07 -24.56 39.37
CA THR A 230 -21.24 -23.38 39.07
C THR A 230 -20.79 -23.34 37.60
N ALA A 231 -20.64 -22.10 37.10
CA ALA A 231 -20.48 -21.68 35.71
C ALA A 231 -19.03 -21.27 35.39
N LEU A 232 -18.67 -21.19 34.09
CA LEU A 232 -17.50 -20.45 33.56
C LEU A 232 -17.52 -20.44 32.01
N SER A 233 -16.83 -19.57 31.27
CA SER A 233 -16.96 -18.11 31.10
C SER A 233 -16.48 -17.76 29.66
N ASN A 234 -16.99 -16.65 29.11
CA ASN A 234 -16.36 -15.64 28.24
C ASN A 234 -15.44 -16.05 27.05
N GLY A 235 -15.88 -15.73 25.83
CA GLY A 235 -15.05 -15.66 24.61
C GLY A 235 -14.77 -14.22 24.20
N ALA A 236 -13.50 -13.90 23.94
CA ALA A 236 -12.98 -12.57 23.61
C ALA A 236 -13.00 -12.24 22.10
N ILE A 237 -13.07 -10.95 21.84
CA ILE A 237 -13.20 -10.24 20.55
C ILE A 237 -11.86 -10.20 19.80
N GLY A 238 -11.88 -10.53 18.50
CA GLY A 238 -10.74 -10.34 17.59
C GLY A 238 -10.86 -9.04 16.79
N HIS A 239 -9.98 -8.07 17.07
CA HIS A 239 -9.81 -6.85 16.28
C HIS A 239 -8.91 -7.12 15.06
N LEU A 240 -9.40 -6.77 13.86
CA LEU A 240 -8.62 -6.75 12.61
C LEU A 240 -7.56 -5.63 12.66
N VAL A 241 -6.29 -6.01 12.70
CA VAL A 241 -5.16 -5.10 12.54
C VAL A 241 -4.84 -4.96 11.05
N LYS A 242 -5.00 -3.73 10.54
CA LYS A 242 -4.60 -3.32 9.19
C LYS A 242 -3.08 -3.11 9.17
N SER A 243 -2.37 -3.80 8.28
CA SER A 243 -0.92 -3.64 8.09
C SER A 243 -0.57 -2.20 7.67
N PRO A 244 0.36 -1.49 8.34
CA PRO A 244 0.80 -0.16 7.93
C PRO A 244 1.72 -0.26 6.72
N GLY A 245 1.49 0.59 5.71
CA GLY A 245 2.39 0.73 4.57
C GLY A 245 3.83 1.04 5.00
N THR A 246 4.78 0.30 4.45
CA THR A 246 6.21 0.40 4.74
C THR A 246 6.73 1.78 4.38
N THR A 247 7.26 2.52 5.35
CA THR A 247 7.93 3.81 5.10
C THR A 247 9.32 3.55 4.53
N VAL A 248 9.54 3.96 3.28
CA VAL A 248 10.84 3.84 2.59
C VAL A 248 11.76 4.97 3.04
N SER A 249 12.99 4.64 3.44
CA SER A 249 14.04 5.63 3.72
C SER A 249 14.71 6.05 2.41
N ILE A 250 14.69 7.35 2.10
CA ILE A 250 15.02 7.86 0.77
C ILE A 250 16.05 9.00 0.88
N ARG A 251 17.10 8.95 0.04
CA ARG A 251 18.05 10.05 -0.18
C ARG A 251 18.16 10.36 -1.67
N PRO A 252 17.44 11.39 -2.19
CA PRO A 252 17.60 11.82 -3.57
C PRO A 252 18.80 12.77 -3.70
N LEU A 253 19.62 12.58 -4.73
CA LEU A 253 20.65 13.54 -5.17
C LEU A 253 20.34 13.99 -6.60
N ILE A 254 20.38 15.30 -6.83
CA ILE A 254 20.06 15.92 -8.12
C ILE A 254 21.31 16.61 -8.65
N LEU A 255 21.65 16.35 -9.90
CA LEU A 255 22.62 17.14 -10.66
C LEU A 255 21.93 17.64 -11.92
N ILE A 256 21.92 18.97 -12.10
CA ILE A 256 21.44 19.62 -13.32
C ILE A 256 22.69 20.07 -14.07
N HIS A 257 22.87 19.57 -15.29
CA HIS A 257 23.95 19.99 -16.17
C HIS A 257 23.36 20.77 -17.35
N PRO A 258 23.87 21.97 -17.65
CA PRO A 258 23.70 22.54 -18.98
C PRO A 258 24.46 21.64 -19.96
N ASP A 259 23.79 21.13 -20.99
CA ASP A 259 24.49 20.37 -22.03
C ASP A 259 25.45 21.32 -22.79
N LYS A 260 26.58 20.75 -23.23
CA LYS A 260 27.67 21.47 -23.92
C LYS A 260 27.27 21.98 -25.29
#